data_AF-A0AAW0XA19-F1
#
_entry.id   AF-A0AAW0XA19-F1
#
_cell.length_a   1.000
_cell.length_b   1.000
_cell.length_c   1.000
_cell.angle_alpha   90.00
_cell.angle_beta   90.00
_cell.angle_gamma   90.00
#
_symmetry.space_group_name_H-M   'P 1'
#
loop_
_entity.id
_entity.type
_entity.pdbx_description
1 polymer ?
#
loop_
_entity_poly.entity_id
_entity_poly.type
_entity_poly.pdbx_seq_one_letter_code
_entity_poly.pdbx_strand_id
1 'polypeptide(L)'
;MHLKGDVEWFDVVIYANKKFIGGIGDEDECQPEDGEEWRDYCLEDPDTANSVICMEKLNGEAAHFSGRYIDNNFYLITGSKNVHMLIRDCTDIDRYHGSRYGVAQVVAKTVCNTLKNLDDDKRHLLFNFLHHTKCTAFCEILQPENQHIVNLSELREPKISLIAFTSIATTDKETSLTALPPHHGLELSGHLGLSFTGYKIINPQEVLVRRKEIREKTDIEGEVLYFLNTNNDTIGLAKVKSTWYIILRALREKTVFSFTVAKKKSDWKLKDYIHLTHKRFLEIQKWLKFSDAYLQSWKKLSGSFLHWVDDKDRHNSLERSCIRPQFPKLWEQFLEETDETDKIELK
;
A
#
# COMPACT_ATOMS: atom_id res chain seq x y z
N MET A 1 10.22 -45.32 -5.33
CA MET A 1 10.71 -44.56 -6.49
C MET A 1 11.74 -43.57 -5.98
N HIS A 2 13.03 -43.88 -6.10
CA HIS A 2 14.11 -42.98 -5.69
C HIS A 2 14.33 -41.97 -6.82
N LEU A 3 14.01 -40.70 -6.59
CA LEU A 3 14.38 -39.61 -7.49
C LEU A 3 15.90 -39.39 -7.37
N LYS A 4 16.68 -40.04 -8.24
CA LYS A 4 18.05 -39.60 -8.54
C LYS A 4 17.95 -38.43 -9.51
N GLY A 5 17.81 -37.21 -8.98
CA GLY A 5 18.03 -35.99 -9.75
C GLY A 5 19.48 -35.55 -9.52
N ASP A 6 20.34 -35.74 -10.51
CA ASP A 6 21.77 -35.34 -10.45
C ASP A 6 21.98 -33.81 -10.61
N VAL A 7 20.89 -33.02 -10.60
CA VAL A 7 20.95 -31.55 -10.65
C VAL A 7 19.96 -30.99 -9.64
N GLU A 8 20.47 -30.26 -8.64
CA GLU A 8 19.64 -29.45 -7.76
C GLU A 8 18.92 -28.38 -8.59
N TRP A 9 17.60 -28.30 -8.46
CA TRP A 9 16.79 -27.26 -9.07
C TRP A 9 16.11 -26.43 -7.99
N PHE A 10 16.14 -25.11 -8.16
CA PHE A 10 15.59 -24.14 -7.22
C PHE A 10 14.29 -23.54 -7.78
N ASP A 11 13.19 -23.62 -7.03
CA ASP A 11 11.94 -22.91 -7.34
C ASP A 11 11.94 -21.53 -6.68
N VAL A 12 11.69 -20.49 -7.47
CA VAL A 12 11.37 -19.17 -6.91
C VAL A 12 9.89 -19.18 -6.53
N VAL A 13 9.62 -19.34 -5.24
CA VAL A 13 8.24 -19.46 -4.74
C VAL A 13 7.54 -18.12 -4.58
N ILE A 14 8.27 -17.02 -4.35
CA ILE A 14 7.70 -15.68 -4.22
C ILE A 14 8.55 -14.70 -5.02
N TYR A 15 7.91 -13.92 -5.89
CA TYR A 15 8.52 -12.81 -6.59
C TYR A 15 7.54 -11.63 -6.56
N ALA A 16 7.80 -10.65 -5.70
CA ALA A 16 6.95 -9.46 -5.60
C ALA A 16 7.18 -8.49 -6.78
N ASN A 17 6.31 -7.50 -6.93
CA ASN A 17 6.51 -6.43 -7.90
C ASN A 17 7.89 -5.79 -7.70
N LYS A 18 8.56 -5.46 -8.81
CA LYS A 18 9.79 -4.67 -8.78
C LYS A 18 9.53 -3.32 -8.13
N LYS A 19 10.60 -2.73 -7.57
CA LYS A 19 10.53 -1.38 -7.00
C LYS A 19 10.06 -0.42 -8.09
N PHE A 20 9.12 0.44 -7.75
CA PHE A 20 8.68 1.57 -8.56
C PHE A 20 8.54 2.79 -7.66
N ILE A 21 8.65 3.98 -8.25
CA ILE A 21 8.55 5.26 -7.55
C ILE A 21 7.52 6.15 -8.24
N GLY A 22 7.23 7.31 -7.67
CA GLY A 22 6.39 8.33 -8.30
C GLY A 22 7.20 9.57 -8.67
N GLY A 23 6.51 10.61 -9.10
CA GLY A 23 7.15 11.90 -9.36
C GLY A 23 7.31 12.73 -8.09
N ILE A 24 7.53 14.03 -8.27
CA ILE A 24 7.58 14.99 -7.16
C ILE A 24 6.29 14.91 -6.33
N GLY A 25 6.46 14.76 -5.02
CA GLY A 25 5.40 14.62 -4.02
C GLY A 25 5.04 13.18 -3.67
N ASP A 26 5.49 12.19 -4.44
CA ASP A 26 5.08 10.79 -4.25
C ASP A 26 6.03 9.96 -3.37
N GLU A 27 7.25 10.47 -3.16
CA GLU A 27 8.22 9.93 -2.21
C GLU A 27 8.12 10.61 -0.84
N ASP A 28 8.44 9.90 0.24
CA ASP A 28 8.22 10.41 1.59
C ASP A 28 9.44 11.19 2.13
N GLU A 29 10.67 10.75 1.81
CA GLU A 29 11.92 11.26 2.41
C GLU A 29 12.77 12.08 1.45
N CYS A 30 13.01 11.55 0.25
CA CYS A 30 13.82 12.19 -0.80
C CYS A 30 12.93 12.47 -2.01
N GLN A 31 12.75 13.75 -2.35
CA GLN A 31 12.05 14.10 -3.57
C GLN A 31 13.01 14.03 -4.76
N PRO A 32 12.51 13.57 -5.93
CA PRO A 32 13.29 13.60 -7.15
C PRO A 32 13.58 15.05 -7.59
N GLU A 33 14.68 15.27 -8.31
CA GLU A 33 15.07 16.63 -8.75
C GLU A 33 14.17 17.18 -9.86
N ASP A 34 13.84 16.35 -10.85
CA ASP A 34 13.06 16.73 -12.05
C ASP A 34 11.65 16.08 -12.12
N GLY A 35 11.39 15.08 -11.29
CA GLY A 35 10.12 14.34 -11.25
C GLY A 35 9.97 13.25 -12.31
N GLU A 36 11.01 12.96 -13.09
CA GLU A 36 11.03 11.93 -14.14
C GLU A 36 11.83 10.68 -13.75
N GLU A 37 12.52 10.66 -12.59
CA GLU A 37 13.27 9.51 -12.07
C GLU A 37 12.46 8.19 -12.03
N TRP A 38 11.13 8.25 -11.98
CA TRP A 38 10.28 7.06 -12.03
C TRP A 38 10.36 6.31 -13.36
N ARG A 39 10.70 7.00 -14.46
CA ARG A 39 10.89 6.42 -15.79
C ARG A 39 12.04 5.42 -15.83
N ASP A 40 13.09 5.62 -15.01
CA ASP A 40 14.24 4.70 -14.91
C ASP A 40 13.87 3.31 -14.39
N TYR A 41 12.69 3.17 -13.78
CA TYR A 41 12.16 1.89 -13.31
C TYR A 41 11.26 1.20 -14.35
N CYS A 42 11.06 1.79 -15.52
CA CYS A 42 10.27 1.22 -16.62
C CYS A 42 11.15 0.33 -17.51
N LEU A 43 10.54 -0.70 -18.10
CA LEU A 43 11.16 -1.60 -19.08
C LEU A 43 11.27 -0.95 -20.46
N GLU A 44 10.35 -0.04 -20.78
CA GLU A 44 10.30 0.76 -21.99
C GLU A 44 9.90 2.20 -21.64
N ASP A 45 10.06 3.14 -22.59
CA ASP A 45 9.59 4.50 -22.41
C ASP A 45 8.06 4.52 -22.22
N PRO A 46 7.52 5.00 -21.08
CA PRO A 46 6.09 4.97 -20.82
C PRO A 46 5.26 5.79 -21.83
N ASP A 47 5.88 6.67 -22.61
CA ASP A 47 5.19 7.40 -23.68
C ASP A 47 4.88 6.49 -24.90
N THR A 48 5.46 5.28 -25.00
CA THR A 48 5.08 4.27 -26.00
C THR A 48 3.86 3.44 -25.59
N ALA A 49 3.33 3.67 -24.39
CA ALA A 49 2.16 2.96 -23.91
C ALA A 49 0.97 3.14 -24.86
N ASN A 50 0.20 2.08 -25.04
CA ASN A 50 -1.07 2.09 -25.77
C ASN A 50 -2.25 2.37 -24.83
N SER A 51 -2.14 1.97 -23.56
CA SER A 51 -3.17 2.20 -22.53
C SER A 51 -2.54 2.35 -21.16
N VAL A 52 -3.26 3.00 -20.24
CA VAL A 52 -2.86 3.13 -18.85
C VAL A 52 -3.98 2.63 -17.94
N ILE A 53 -3.65 1.68 -17.06
CA ILE A 53 -4.58 1.15 -16.06
C ILE A 53 -4.34 1.90 -14.75
N CYS A 54 -5.33 2.69 -14.33
CA CYS A 54 -5.30 3.43 -13.08
C CYS A 54 -6.01 2.60 -12.00
N MET A 55 -5.28 2.18 -10.98
CA MET A 55 -5.80 1.43 -9.85
C MET A 55 -5.72 2.26 -8.58
N GLU A 56 -6.74 2.21 -7.73
CA GLU A 56 -6.66 2.84 -6.42
C GLU A 56 -5.49 2.26 -5.61
N LYS A 57 -4.66 3.14 -5.06
CA LYS A 57 -3.59 2.74 -4.17
C LYS A 57 -4.20 2.51 -2.79
N LEU A 58 -4.49 1.24 -2.50
CA LEU A 58 -4.95 0.81 -1.18
C LEU A 58 -3.94 1.19 -0.10
N ASN A 59 -4.46 1.53 1.08
CA ASN A 59 -3.67 2.09 2.18
C ASN A 59 -3.46 1.08 3.31
N GLY A 60 -2.73 0.01 3.02
CA GLY A 60 -2.47 -1.09 3.95
C GLY A 60 -1.00 -1.50 4.00
N GLU A 61 -0.78 -2.81 4.12
CA GLU A 61 0.56 -3.40 4.05
C GLU A 61 0.66 -4.37 2.87
N ALA A 62 1.84 -4.47 2.27
CA ALA A 62 2.08 -5.42 1.19
C ALA A 62 1.95 -6.86 1.70
N ALA A 63 1.15 -7.65 0.99
CA ALA A 63 0.88 -9.05 1.24
C ALA A 63 1.14 -9.88 -0.02
N HIS A 64 1.69 -11.08 0.18
CA HIS A 64 2.06 -11.97 -0.91
C HIS A 64 1.51 -13.36 -0.65
N PHE A 65 1.06 -14.04 -1.69
CA PHE A 65 0.93 -15.49 -1.64
C PHE A 65 1.16 -16.17 -2.99
N SER A 66 1.59 -17.41 -2.94
CA SER A 66 1.69 -18.33 -4.08
C SER A 66 1.46 -19.76 -3.56
N GLY A 67 1.44 -20.75 -4.45
CA GLY A 67 1.32 -22.13 -3.99
C GLY A 67 1.87 -23.15 -4.96
N ARG A 68 2.16 -24.34 -4.42
CA ARG A 68 2.72 -25.47 -5.16
C ARG A 68 2.12 -26.78 -4.66
N TYR A 69 1.71 -27.66 -5.57
CA TYR A 69 1.61 -29.08 -5.25
C TYR A 69 3.00 -29.69 -5.14
N ILE A 70 3.27 -30.33 -4.00
CA ILE A 70 4.47 -31.13 -3.71
C ILE A 70 3.96 -32.44 -3.13
N ASP A 71 4.32 -33.56 -3.74
CA ASP A 71 3.83 -34.90 -3.36
C ASP A 71 2.31 -34.96 -3.16
N ASN A 72 1.56 -34.44 -4.12
CA ASN A 72 0.08 -34.33 -4.13
C ASN A 72 -0.53 -33.50 -2.98
N ASN A 73 0.28 -32.78 -2.21
CA ASN A 73 -0.18 -31.86 -1.18
C ASN A 73 0.01 -30.43 -1.66
N PHE A 74 -1.02 -29.58 -1.50
CA PHE A 74 -0.89 -28.16 -1.80
C PHE A 74 -0.21 -27.44 -0.63
N TYR A 75 0.89 -26.78 -0.92
CA TYR A 75 1.58 -25.89 0.01
C TYR A 75 1.34 -24.45 -0.40
N LEU A 76 0.90 -23.64 0.56
CA LEU A 76 0.73 -22.21 0.42
C LEU A 76 1.98 -21.51 0.94
N ILE A 77 2.57 -20.63 0.12
CA ILE A 77 3.64 -19.74 0.53
C ILE A 77 3.03 -18.36 0.68
N THR A 78 3.06 -17.77 1.88
CA THR A 78 2.41 -16.48 2.11
C THR A 78 3.11 -15.65 3.19
N GLY A 79 3.01 -14.33 3.09
CA GLY A 79 3.61 -13.44 4.06
C GLY A 79 3.55 -11.96 3.69
N SER A 80 4.24 -11.16 4.49
CA SER A 80 4.36 -9.71 4.26
C SER A 80 5.47 -9.40 3.24
N LYS A 81 5.91 -8.15 3.18
CA LYS A 81 6.98 -7.72 2.26
C LYS A 81 8.28 -8.53 2.37
N ASN A 82 8.72 -8.82 3.59
CA ASN A 82 10.07 -9.36 3.85
C ASN A 82 10.08 -10.69 4.62
N VAL A 83 8.91 -11.18 5.04
CA VAL A 83 8.79 -12.37 5.88
C VAL A 83 7.66 -13.23 5.36
N HIS A 84 8.00 -14.46 4.96
CA HIS A 84 7.10 -15.44 4.38
C HIS A 84 7.13 -16.75 5.16
N MET A 85 6.06 -17.52 5.01
CA MET A 85 5.83 -18.82 5.64
C MET A 85 5.40 -19.82 4.57
N LEU A 86 5.77 -21.08 4.77
CA LEU A 86 5.36 -22.22 3.97
C LEU A 86 4.41 -23.04 4.84
N ILE A 87 3.13 -23.05 4.50
CA ILE A 87 2.08 -23.69 5.30
C ILE A 87 1.27 -24.67 4.46
N ARG A 88 0.88 -25.79 5.05
CA ARG A 88 -0.07 -26.74 4.44
C ARG A 88 -1.49 -26.42 4.87
N ASP A 89 -1.63 -26.06 6.13
CA ASP A 89 -2.89 -25.65 6.72
C ASP A 89 -2.68 -24.47 7.69
N CYS A 90 -3.77 -23.82 8.07
CA CYS A 90 -3.69 -22.58 8.86
C CYS A 90 -3.17 -22.80 10.28
N THR A 91 -3.14 -24.03 10.79
CA THR A 91 -2.54 -24.35 12.10
C THR A 91 -1.01 -24.34 12.04
N ASP A 92 -0.40 -24.53 10.86
CA ASP A 92 1.05 -24.40 10.69
C ASP A 92 1.54 -22.96 10.98
N ILE A 93 0.66 -21.94 10.87
CA ILE A 93 1.00 -20.53 11.14
C ILE A 93 1.48 -20.33 12.57
N ASP A 94 0.89 -21.05 13.53
CA ASP A 94 1.21 -20.89 14.95
C ASP A 94 2.57 -21.49 15.31
N ARG A 95 3.22 -22.22 14.39
CA ARG A 95 4.60 -22.73 14.56
C ARG A 95 5.67 -21.66 14.31
N TYR A 96 5.30 -20.53 13.70
CA TYR A 96 6.21 -19.43 13.42
C TYR A 96 6.22 -18.45 14.60
N HIS A 97 7.24 -18.56 15.45
CA HIS A 97 7.34 -17.75 16.67
C HIS A 97 8.26 -16.55 16.52
N GLY A 98 7.99 -15.50 17.28
CA GLY A 98 8.84 -14.31 17.41
C GLY A 98 8.27 -13.08 16.70
N SER A 99 8.69 -11.90 17.17
CA SER A 99 8.16 -10.61 16.74
C SER A 99 8.30 -10.35 15.23
N ARG A 100 9.33 -10.91 14.58
CA ARG A 100 9.53 -10.80 13.13
C ARG A 100 8.37 -11.34 12.29
N TYR A 101 7.59 -12.27 12.83
CA TYR A 101 6.47 -12.88 12.13
C TYR A 101 5.13 -12.17 12.37
N GLY A 102 5.06 -11.15 13.24
CA GLY A 102 3.79 -10.53 13.65
C GLY A 102 2.89 -10.13 12.47
N VAL A 103 3.39 -9.26 11.58
CA VAL A 103 2.63 -8.83 10.39
C VAL A 103 2.39 -10.00 9.42
N ALA A 104 3.40 -10.86 9.23
CA ALA A 104 3.29 -11.98 8.31
C ALA A 104 2.24 -13.00 8.76
N GLN A 105 2.07 -13.24 10.07
CA GLN A 105 1.03 -14.11 10.63
C GLN A 105 -0.36 -13.55 10.41
N VAL A 106 -0.56 -12.24 10.54
CA VAL A 106 -1.84 -11.61 10.21
C VAL A 106 -2.14 -11.78 8.71
N VAL A 107 -1.15 -11.56 7.84
CA VAL A 107 -1.30 -11.82 6.40
C VAL A 107 -1.66 -13.28 6.13
N ALA A 108 -0.89 -14.23 6.67
CA ALA A 108 -1.09 -15.65 6.45
C ALA A 108 -2.48 -16.10 6.91
N LYS A 109 -2.93 -15.66 8.09
CA LYS A 109 -4.28 -15.96 8.62
C LYS A 109 -5.38 -15.40 7.71
N THR A 110 -5.20 -14.17 7.24
CA THR A 110 -6.16 -13.49 6.34
C THR A 110 -6.23 -14.19 4.98
N VAL A 111 -5.09 -14.56 4.38
CA VAL A 111 -5.04 -15.36 3.14
C VAL A 111 -5.72 -16.71 3.35
N CYS A 112 -5.38 -17.40 4.43
CA CYS A 112 -5.99 -18.68 4.79
C CYS A 112 -7.52 -18.61 4.85
N ASN A 113 -8.05 -17.61 5.56
CA ASN A 113 -9.48 -17.41 5.69
C ASN A 113 -10.12 -17.07 4.34
N THR A 114 -9.48 -16.19 3.57
CA THR A 114 -9.95 -15.82 2.22
C THR A 114 -10.05 -17.05 1.32
N LEU A 115 -9.00 -17.88 1.27
CA LEU A 115 -8.98 -19.08 0.44
C LEU A 115 -9.99 -20.13 0.92
N LYS A 116 -10.16 -20.31 2.23
CA LYS A 116 -11.16 -21.22 2.81
C LYS A 116 -12.59 -20.84 2.46
N ASN A 117 -12.86 -19.54 2.33
CA ASN A 117 -14.19 -19.02 2.03
C ASN A 117 -14.53 -19.04 0.53
N LEU A 118 -13.59 -19.42 -0.35
CA LEU A 118 -13.88 -19.62 -1.77
C LEU A 118 -14.67 -20.92 -1.98
N ASP A 119 -15.54 -20.91 -2.99
CA ASP A 119 -16.17 -22.12 -3.53
C ASP A 119 -15.11 -23.15 -3.89
N ASP A 120 -15.37 -24.44 -3.63
CA ASP A 120 -14.39 -25.51 -3.80
C ASP A 120 -13.81 -25.56 -5.22
N ASP A 121 -14.63 -25.39 -6.25
CA ASP A 121 -14.21 -25.37 -7.65
C ASP A 121 -13.29 -24.19 -7.95
N LYS A 122 -13.63 -22.98 -7.47
CA LYS A 122 -12.81 -21.77 -7.66
C LYS A 122 -11.49 -21.88 -6.90
N ARG A 123 -11.53 -22.43 -5.68
CA ARG A 123 -10.33 -22.70 -4.89
C ARG A 123 -9.40 -23.68 -5.60
N HIS A 124 -9.95 -24.76 -6.16
CA HIS A 124 -9.18 -25.72 -6.93
C HIS A 124 -8.56 -25.10 -8.19
N LEU A 125 -9.33 -24.30 -8.93
CA LEU A 125 -8.84 -23.55 -10.09
C LEU A 125 -7.71 -22.58 -9.72
N LEU A 126 -7.87 -21.82 -8.63
CA LEU A 126 -6.84 -20.91 -8.15
C LEU A 126 -5.56 -21.66 -7.73
N PHE A 127 -5.69 -22.80 -7.06
CA PHE A 127 -4.53 -23.61 -6.66
C PHE A 127 -3.78 -24.17 -7.87
N ASN A 128 -4.51 -24.68 -8.86
CA ASN A 128 -3.93 -25.14 -10.12
C ASN A 128 -3.27 -23.99 -10.87
N PHE A 129 -3.93 -22.83 -10.94
CA PHE A 129 -3.38 -21.63 -11.56
C PHE A 129 -2.04 -21.26 -10.92
N LEU A 130 -1.98 -21.06 -9.59
CA LEU A 130 -0.75 -20.71 -8.88
C LEU A 130 0.35 -21.77 -9.04
N HIS A 131 -0.02 -23.05 -9.03
CA HIS A 131 0.94 -24.13 -9.21
C HIS A 131 1.51 -24.19 -10.61
N HIS A 132 0.70 -24.05 -11.65
CA HIS A 132 1.14 -24.22 -13.04
C HIS A 132 1.78 -22.96 -13.61
N THR A 133 1.24 -21.77 -13.30
CA THR A 133 1.82 -20.50 -13.78
C THR A 133 3.00 -20.04 -12.95
N LYS A 134 3.21 -20.66 -11.77
CA LYS A 134 4.24 -20.28 -10.79
C LYS A 134 4.12 -18.84 -10.30
N CYS A 135 3.02 -18.15 -10.61
CA CYS A 135 2.84 -16.74 -10.28
C CYS A 135 2.75 -16.49 -8.78
N THR A 136 3.09 -15.27 -8.39
CA THR A 136 2.82 -14.73 -7.06
C THR A 136 1.63 -13.78 -7.14
N ALA A 137 0.66 -13.96 -6.26
CA ALA A 137 -0.39 -12.99 -6.02
C ALA A 137 0.17 -11.85 -5.15
N PHE A 138 0.23 -10.66 -5.73
CA PHE A 138 0.60 -9.42 -5.06
C PHE A 138 -0.67 -8.72 -4.56
N CYS A 139 -0.77 -8.52 -3.26
CA CYS A 139 -1.96 -8.02 -2.59
C CYS A 139 -1.63 -6.88 -1.61
N GLU A 140 -2.65 -6.14 -1.22
CA GLU A 140 -2.64 -5.30 -0.03
C GLU A 140 -3.46 -5.97 1.08
N ILE A 141 -2.95 -5.99 2.32
CA ILE A 141 -3.77 -6.28 3.50
C ILE A 141 -4.22 -4.98 4.16
N LEU A 142 -5.54 -4.82 4.32
CA LEU A 142 -6.19 -3.74 5.04
C LEU A 142 -6.48 -4.20 6.47
N GLN A 143 -6.00 -3.46 7.48
CA GLN A 143 -6.07 -3.86 8.89
C GLN A 143 -6.74 -2.76 9.74
N PRO A 144 -7.99 -2.95 10.22
CA PRO A 144 -8.69 -1.92 11.01
C PRO A 144 -8.01 -1.61 12.35
N GLU A 145 -7.21 -2.54 12.88
CA GLU A 145 -6.47 -2.36 14.14
C GLU A 145 -5.05 -1.82 13.95
N ASN A 146 -4.57 -1.73 12.70
CA ASN A 146 -3.25 -1.19 12.36
C ASN A 146 -3.35 -0.38 11.06
N GLN A 147 -4.02 0.75 11.15
CA GLN A 147 -4.35 1.61 10.03
C GLN A 147 -3.20 2.56 9.68
N HIS A 148 -3.20 3.01 8.43
CA HIS A 148 -2.26 4.01 7.95
C HIS A 148 -2.82 5.43 8.08
N ILE A 149 -3.46 5.96 7.05
CA ILE A 149 -4.01 7.32 6.99
C ILE A 149 -5.47 7.30 6.58
N VAL A 150 -5.84 6.45 5.63
CA VAL A 150 -7.25 6.22 5.26
C VAL A 150 -7.92 5.44 6.38
N ASN A 151 -9.12 5.87 6.76
CA ASN A 151 -9.89 5.19 7.78
C ASN A 151 -10.46 3.87 7.23
N LEU A 152 -10.25 2.80 7.98
CA LEU A 152 -10.70 1.43 7.70
C LEU A 152 -11.67 0.92 8.77
N SER A 153 -12.29 1.83 9.55
CA SER A 153 -13.18 1.48 10.67
C SER A 153 -14.46 0.75 10.27
N GLU A 154 -14.83 0.81 9.00
CA GLU A 154 -15.91 0.01 8.41
C GLU A 154 -15.57 -1.49 8.34
N LEU A 155 -14.28 -1.83 8.36
CA LEU A 155 -13.82 -3.22 8.37
C LEU A 155 -13.89 -3.80 9.79
N ARG A 156 -14.56 -4.95 9.93
CA ARG A 156 -14.61 -5.70 11.21
C ARG A 156 -13.40 -6.58 11.43
N GLU A 157 -12.74 -6.97 10.34
CA GLU A 157 -11.59 -7.88 10.34
C GLU A 157 -10.63 -7.50 9.21
N PRO A 158 -9.35 -7.91 9.29
CA PRO A 158 -8.42 -7.71 8.20
C PRO A 158 -8.92 -8.30 6.88
N LYS A 159 -8.70 -7.58 5.79
CA LYS A 159 -9.10 -7.98 4.44
C LYS A 159 -7.89 -7.98 3.51
N ILE A 160 -7.79 -8.98 2.65
CA ILE A 160 -6.79 -8.99 1.58
C ILE A 160 -7.43 -8.58 0.26
N SER A 161 -6.76 -7.71 -0.49
CA SER A 161 -7.20 -7.28 -1.81
C SER A 161 -6.08 -7.53 -2.81
N LEU A 162 -6.38 -8.28 -3.87
CA LEU A 162 -5.43 -8.48 -4.95
C LEU A 162 -5.17 -7.17 -5.69
N ILE A 163 -3.89 -6.97 -6.05
CA ILE A 163 -3.43 -5.88 -6.90
C ILE A 163 -2.97 -6.42 -8.26
N ALA A 164 -2.13 -7.45 -8.27
CA ALA A 164 -1.58 -8.00 -9.51
C ALA A 164 -1.09 -9.44 -9.32
N PHE A 165 -0.81 -10.11 -10.44
CA PHE A 165 0.04 -11.29 -10.46
C PHE A 165 1.40 -10.95 -11.03
N THR A 166 2.45 -11.52 -10.45
CA THR A 166 3.84 -11.38 -10.91
C THR A 166 4.41 -12.73 -11.29
N SER A 167 5.21 -12.74 -12.36
CA SER A 167 5.91 -13.92 -12.85
C SER A 167 7.17 -14.13 -12.02
N ILE A 168 7.68 -15.36 -12.00
CA ILE A 168 9.01 -15.62 -11.46
C ILE A 168 10.06 -14.90 -12.32
N ALA A 169 11.11 -14.36 -11.70
CA ALA A 169 12.25 -13.87 -12.45
C ALA A 169 12.90 -15.04 -13.22
N THR A 170 12.91 -14.93 -14.55
CA THR A 170 13.66 -15.81 -15.43
C THR A 170 15.03 -15.20 -15.73
N THR A 171 15.96 -16.00 -16.25
CA THR A 171 17.26 -15.51 -16.76
C THR A 171 17.11 -14.65 -18.02
N ASP A 172 15.98 -14.77 -18.71
CA ASP A 172 15.68 -14.01 -19.93
C ASP A 172 15.35 -12.55 -19.63
N LYS A 173 15.54 -11.69 -20.64
CA LYS A 173 15.15 -10.28 -20.55
C LYS A 173 13.64 -10.19 -20.30
N GLU A 174 13.28 -9.61 -19.16
CA GLU A 174 11.89 -9.38 -18.78
C GLU A 174 11.21 -8.42 -19.76
N THR A 175 10.02 -8.80 -20.22
CA THR A 175 9.20 -8.00 -21.16
C THR A 175 8.03 -7.30 -20.46
N SER A 176 7.62 -7.77 -19.28
CA SER A 176 6.51 -7.22 -18.51
C SER A 176 6.79 -7.25 -17.01
N LEU A 177 6.41 -6.19 -16.29
CA LEU A 177 6.53 -6.07 -14.83
C LEU A 177 5.48 -6.89 -14.07
N THR A 178 4.44 -7.37 -14.76
CA THR A 178 3.39 -8.24 -14.20
C THR A 178 3.23 -9.49 -15.06
N ALA A 179 2.81 -10.61 -14.45
CA ALA A 179 2.56 -11.86 -15.18
C ALA A 179 1.38 -11.77 -16.14
N LEU A 180 0.39 -10.95 -15.77
CA LEU A 180 -0.80 -10.69 -16.56
C LEU A 180 -0.98 -9.17 -16.63
N PRO A 181 -1.59 -8.63 -17.71
CA PRO A 181 -2.09 -7.27 -17.70
C PRO A 181 -2.94 -7.06 -16.43
N PRO A 182 -2.71 -6.01 -15.63
CA PRO A 182 -3.25 -5.94 -14.26
C PRO A 182 -4.77 -6.06 -14.24
N HIS A 183 -5.48 -5.33 -15.12
CA HIS A 183 -6.93 -5.42 -15.25
C HIS A 183 -7.43 -6.85 -15.57
N HIS A 184 -6.78 -7.59 -16.46
CA HIS A 184 -7.11 -9.00 -16.71
C HIS A 184 -6.86 -9.89 -15.48
N GLY A 185 -5.75 -9.65 -14.77
CA GLY A 185 -5.45 -10.36 -13.52
C GLY A 185 -6.51 -10.11 -12.44
N LEU A 186 -7.02 -8.89 -12.34
CA LEU A 186 -8.09 -8.52 -11.42
C LEU A 186 -9.42 -9.18 -11.79
N GLU A 187 -9.83 -9.13 -13.05
CA GLU A 187 -11.07 -9.76 -13.52
C GLU A 187 -11.06 -11.29 -13.33
N LEU A 188 -9.94 -11.95 -13.66
CA LEU A 188 -9.74 -13.37 -13.36
C LEU A 188 -9.93 -13.65 -11.87
N SER A 189 -9.38 -12.79 -11.02
CA SER A 189 -9.41 -12.98 -9.57
C SER A 189 -10.78 -12.74 -8.98
N GLY A 190 -11.52 -11.75 -9.51
CA GLY A 190 -12.93 -11.57 -9.22
C GLY A 190 -13.75 -12.81 -9.57
N HIS A 191 -13.50 -13.41 -10.73
CA HIS A 191 -14.16 -14.65 -11.13
C HIS A 191 -13.82 -15.83 -10.21
N LEU A 192 -12.58 -15.88 -9.69
CA LEU A 192 -12.12 -16.85 -8.69
C LEU A 192 -12.58 -16.53 -7.26
N GLY A 193 -13.32 -15.42 -7.04
CA GLY A 193 -13.88 -15.04 -5.75
C GLY A 193 -12.95 -14.26 -4.82
N LEU A 194 -11.80 -13.80 -5.32
CA LEU A 194 -10.90 -12.91 -4.59
C LEU A 194 -11.39 -11.46 -4.71
N SER A 195 -11.29 -10.68 -3.63
CA SER A 195 -11.51 -9.24 -3.70
C SER A 195 -10.32 -8.52 -4.33
N PHE A 196 -10.61 -7.47 -5.07
CA PHE A 196 -9.64 -6.58 -5.69
C PHE A 196 -10.15 -5.12 -5.65
N THR A 197 -9.26 -4.19 -5.95
CA THR A 197 -9.61 -2.75 -6.04
C THR A 197 -10.10 -2.39 -7.43
N GLY A 198 -11.01 -1.41 -7.52
CA GLY A 198 -11.49 -0.90 -8.79
C GLY A 198 -10.36 -0.31 -9.65
N TYR A 199 -10.55 -0.36 -10.97
CA TYR A 199 -9.62 0.24 -11.91
C TYR A 199 -10.34 1.05 -12.99
N LYS A 200 -9.61 1.94 -13.64
CA LYS A 200 -10.02 2.66 -14.84
C LYS A 200 -8.97 2.49 -15.93
N ILE A 201 -9.41 2.39 -17.17
CA ILE A 201 -8.52 2.39 -18.33
C ILE A 201 -8.61 3.78 -18.95
N ILE A 202 -7.47 4.44 -19.11
CA ILE A 202 -7.38 5.75 -19.75
C ILE A 202 -6.41 5.69 -20.92
N ASN A 203 -6.54 6.66 -21.82
CA ASN A 203 -5.54 6.88 -22.85
C ASN A 203 -4.27 7.52 -22.23
N PRO A 204 -3.05 7.12 -22.67
CA PRO A 204 -1.79 7.77 -22.27
C PRO A 204 -1.81 9.31 -22.31
N GLN A 205 -2.52 9.92 -23.27
CA GLN A 205 -2.61 11.39 -23.36
C GLN A 205 -3.37 12.03 -22.19
N GLU A 206 -4.18 11.26 -21.46
CA GLU A 206 -4.98 11.72 -20.32
C GLU A 206 -4.22 11.64 -18.98
N VAL A 207 -3.02 11.05 -18.96
CA VAL A 207 -2.24 10.83 -17.72
C VAL A 207 -2.00 12.12 -16.94
N LEU A 208 -1.66 13.21 -17.62
CA LEU A 208 -1.41 14.50 -16.94
C LEU A 208 -2.67 15.08 -16.28
N VAL A 209 -3.82 14.94 -16.94
CA VAL A 209 -5.12 15.36 -16.37
C VAL A 209 -5.45 14.47 -15.18
N ARG A 210 -5.32 13.16 -15.34
CA ARG A 210 -5.59 12.19 -14.28
C ARG A 210 -4.73 12.41 -13.04
N ARG A 211 -3.44 12.74 -13.20
CA ARG A 211 -2.53 13.07 -12.08
C ARG A 211 -3.03 14.27 -11.27
N LYS A 212 -3.54 15.31 -11.94
CA LYS A 212 -4.11 16.48 -11.26
C LYS A 212 -5.38 16.10 -10.48
N GLU A 213 -6.29 15.36 -11.10
CA GLU A 213 -7.49 14.86 -10.42
C GLU A 213 -7.15 14.05 -9.16
N ILE A 214 -6.17 13.15 -9.25
CA ILE A 214 -5.75 12.34 -8.09
C ILE A 214 -5.23 13.22 -6.95
N ARG A 215 -4.48 14.29 -7.27
CA ARG A 215 -3.93 15.22 -6.28
C ARG A 215 -5.01 15.98 -5.51
N GLU A 216 -6.16 16.22 -6.15
CA GLU A 216 -7.32 16.94 -5.60
C GLU A 216 -8.25 16.06 -4.75
N LYS A 217 -8.15 14.73 -4.87
CA LYS A 217 -9.01 13.81 -4.10
C LYS A 217 -8.70 13.84 -2.60
N THR A 218 -9.74 13.64 -1.79
CA THR A 218 -9.65 13.37 -0.34
C THR A 218 -9.94 11.90 -0.05
N ASP A 219 -9.65 11.47 1.18
CA ASP A 219 -10.03 10.16 1.71
C ASP A 219 -9.41 8.94 0.99
N ILE A 220 -8.43 9.18 0.13
CA ILE A 220 -7.66 8.14 -0.55
C ILE A 220 -6.16 8.43 -0.45
N GLU A 221 -5.34 7.37 -0.49
CA GLU A 221 -3.90 7.55 -0.63
C GLU A 221 -3.54 8.08 -2.02
N GLY A 222 -4.16 7.56 -3.07
CA GLY A 222 -3.86 7.92 -4.45
C GLY A 222 -4.15 6.79 -5.42
N GLU A 223 -3.42 6.74 -6.54
CA GLU A 223 -3.52 5.69 -7.55
C GLU A 223 -2.13 5.20 -7.98
N VAL A 224 -2.09 3.95 -8.46
CA VAL A 224 -0.95 3.39 -9.20
C VAL A 224 -1.35 3.28 -10.67
N LEU A 225 -0.55 3.87 -11.54
CA LEU A 225 -0.70 3.86 -12.98
C LEU A 225 0.18 2.77 -13.56
N TYR A 226 -0.43 1.82 -14.27
CA TYR A 226 0.26 0.75 -14.99
C TYR A 226 0.23 1.08 -16.48
N PHE A 227 1.40 1.21 -17.10
CA PHE A 227 1.57 1.54 -18.51
C PHE A 227 1.68 0.26 -19.33
N LEU A 228 0.80 0.07 -20.31
CA LEU A 228 0.72 -1.14 -21.12
C LEU A 228 1.10 -0.81 -22.56
N ASN A 229 2.01 -1.59 -23.15
CA ASN A 229 2.35 -1.49 -24.58
C ASN A 229 1.27 -2.13 -25.47
N THR A 230 1.50 -2.21 -26.78
CA THR A 230 0.56 -2.80 -27.76
C THR A 230 0.37 -4.32 -27.60
N ASN A 231 1.30 -5.01 -26.93
CA ASN A 231 1.19 -6.44 -26.60
C ASN A 231 0.49 -6.68 -25.26
N ASN A 232 0.07 -5.61 -24.57
CA ASN A 232 -0.44 -5.60 -23.19
C ASN A 232 0.60 -5.99 -22.13
N ASP A 233 1.90 -5.90 -22.43
CA ASP A 233 2.94 -6.02 -21.41
C ASP A 233 2.94 -4.77 -20.51
N THR A 234 3.06 -4.96 -19.21
CA THR A 234 3.21 -3.85 -18.26
C THR A 234 4.64 -3.34 -18.32
N ILE A 235 4.86 -2.25 -19.05
CA ILE A 235 6.19 -1.68 -19.29
C ILE A 235 6.62 -0.68 -18.21
N GLY A 236 5.69 -0.14 -17.42
CA GLY A 236 6.00 0.87 -16.41
C GLY A 236 4.95 0.98 -15.32
N LEU A 237 5.37 1.43 -14.14
CA LEU A 237 4.50 1.75 -13.02
C LEU A 237 4.84 3.13 -12.47
N ALA A 238 3.82 3.95 -12.18
CA ALA A 238 3.99 5.21 -11.46
C ALA A 238 2.93 5.33 -10.36
N LYS A 239 3.34 5.66 -9.14
CA LYS A 239 2.40 6.03 -8.07
C LYS A 239 2.14 7.54 -8.09
N VAL A 240 0.90 7.92 -7.79
CA VAL A 240 0.46 9.30 -7.65
C VAL A 240 -0.37 9.38 -6.38
N LYS A 241 0.11 10.10 -5.37
CA LYS A 241 -0.59 10.27 -4.09
C LYS A 241 -1.53 11.48 -4.13
N SER A 242 -2.58 11.50 -3.31
CA SER A 242 -3.36 12.73 -3.11
C SER A 242 -2.59 13.74 -2.26
N THR A 243 -2.85 15.04 -2.43
CA THR A 243 -2.23 16.07 -1.59
C THR A 243 -2.70 15.93 -0.13
N TRP A 244 -3.98 15.60 0.05
CA TRP A 244 -4.59 15.28 1.36
C TRP A 244 -3.78 14.20 2.10
N TYR A 245 -3.51 13.06 1.44
CA TYR A 245 -2.77 11.96 2.04
C TYR A 245 -1.36 12.37 2.43
N ILE A 246 -0.64 13.08 1.55
CA ILE A 246 0.75 13.50 1.80
C ILE A 246 0.82 14.39 3.05
N ILE A 247 -0.12 15.32 3.20
CA ILE A 247 -0.17 16.23 4.36
C ILE A 247 -0.49 15.47 5.65
N LEU A 248 -1.52 14.61 5.64
CA LEU A 248 -1.88 13.82 6.82
C LEU A 248 -0.80 12.80 7.20
N ARG A 249 -0.15 12.18 6.22
CA ARG A 249 1.02 11.30 6.43
C ARG A 249 2.13 12.04 7.17
N ALA A 250 2.43 13.27 6.75
CA ALA A 250 3.43 14.11 7.42
C ALA A 250 2.99 14.50 8.83
N LEU A 251 1.72 14.87 9.03
CA LEU A 251 1.16 15.20 10.33
C LEU A 251 1.23 14.01 11.30
N ARG A 252 0.84 12.82 10.85
CA ARG A 252 0.92 11.58 11.64
C ARG A 252 2.33 11.35 12.15
N GLU A 253 3.34 11.39 11.28
CA GLU A 253 4.72 11.11 11.70
C GLU A 253 5.25 12.15 12.70
N LYS A 254 4.89 13.43 12.53
CA LYS A 254 5.23 14.47 13.52
C LYS A 254 4.50 14.28 14.85
N THR A 255 3.23 13.89 14.81
CA THR A 255 2.43 13.62 16.00
C THR A 255 2.99 12.42 16.76
N VAL A 256 3.21 11.29 16.08
CA VAL A 256 3.81 10.09 16.66
C VAL A 256 5.15 10.40 17.30
N PHE A 257 6.07 11.07 16.58
CA PHE A 257 7.36 11.43 17.13
C PHE A 257 7.24 12.35 18.36
N SER A 258 6.39 13.36 18.30
CA SER A 258 6.16 14.32 19.39
C SER A 258 5.72 13.60 20.67
N PHE A 259 4.66 12.79 20.60
CA PHE A 259 4.01 12.22 21.79
C PHE A 259 4.61 10.90 22.27
N THR A 260 5.22 10.09 21.40
CA THR A 260 5.74 8.76 21.79
C THR A 260 7.24 8.77 22.13
N VAL A 261 8.02 9.60 21.44
CA VAL A 261 9.48 9.66 21.59
C VAL A 261 9.89 10.94 22.32
N ALA A 262 9.51 12.10 21.80
CA ALA A 262 10.05 13.36 22.28
C ALA A 262 9.49 13.81 23.64
N LYS A 263 8.20 13.59 23.91
CA LYS A 263 7.55 13.96 25.17
C LYS A 263 8.12 13.24 26.41
N LYS A 264 8.95 12.22 26.21
CA LYS A 264 9.72 11.56 27.29
C LYS A 264 10.94 12.38 27.75
N LYS A 265 11.29 13.45 27.03
CA LYS A 265 12.41 14.34 27.35
C LYS A 265 11.95 15.53 28.20
N SER A 266 12.81 16.05 29.06
CA SER A 266 12.50 17.12 30.03
C SER A 266 12.25 18.50 29.41
N ASP A 267 12.66 18.72 28.16
CA ASP A 267 12.62 19.99 27.45
C ASP A 267 11.49 20.07 26.41
N TRP A 268 10.60 19.08 26.36
CA TRP A 268 9.53 19.01 25.37
C TRP A 268 8.55 20.19 25.49
N LYS A 269 8.30 20.87 24.36
CA LYS A 269 7.30 21.94 24.25
C LYS A 269 6.46 21.75 23.00
N LEU A 270 5.13 21.73 23.17
CA LEU A 270 4.17 21.56 22.06
C LEU A 270 4.39 22.57 20.92
N LYS A 271 4.69 23.83 21.25
CA LYS A 271 4.91 24.92 20.29
C LYS A 271 6.03 24.59 19.29
N ASP A 272 7.08 23.90 19.72
CA ASP A 272 8.21 23.53 18.87
C ASP A 272 7.79 22.47 17.85
N TYR A 273 6.92 21.53 18.24
CA TYR A 273 6.40 20.49 17.35
C TYR A 273 5.35 21.00 16.37
N ILE A 274 4.54 21.98 16.76
CA ILE A 274 3.68 22.73 15.83
C ILE A 274 4.55 23.42 14.78
N HIS A 275 5.63 24.10 15.20
CA HIS A 275 6.56 24.75 14.28
C HIS A 275 7.24 23.76 13.32
N LEU A 276 7.70 22.60 13.81
CA LEU A 276 8.29 21.55 12.97
C LEU A 276 7.29 20.98 11.95
N THR A 277 6.03 20.85 12.34
CA THR A 277 4.95 20.42 11.44
C THR A 277 4.69 21.46 10.35
N HIS A 278 4.60 22.73 10.73
CA HIS A 278 4.42 23.84 9.77
C HIS A 278 5.61 23.98 8.81
N LYS A 279 6.83 23.77 9.29
CA LYS A 279 8.04 23.73 8.45
C LYS A 279 7.92 22.60 7.42
N ARG A 280 7.48 21.41 7.83
CA ARG A 280 7.27 20.30 6.91
C ARG A 280 6.20 20.62 5.85
N PHE A 281 5.10 21.29 6.22
CA PHE A 281 4.09 21.67 5.23
C PHE A 281 4.60 22.71 4.22
N LEU A 282 5.49 23.63 4.64
CA LEU A 282 6.17 24.54 3.72
C LEU A 282 7.08 23.79 2.72
N GLU A 283 7.77 22.74 3.16
CA GLU A 283 8.56 21.88 2.25
C GLU A 283 7.64 21.21 1.22
N ILE A 284 6.52 20.63 1.66
CA ILE A 284 5.54 19.98 0.79
C ILE A 284 4.95 20.98 -0.21
N GLN A 285 4.62 22.19 0.22
CA GLN A 285 4.13 23.25 -0.67
C GLN A 285 5.14 23.58 -1.77
N LYS A 286 6.44 23.67 -1.46
CA LYS A 286 7.47 23.96 -2.47
C LYS A 286 7.50 22.90 -3.58
N TRP A 287 7.26 21.64 -3.21
CA TRP A 287 7.27 20.51 -4.13
C TRP A 287 5.99 20.44 -4.97
N LEU A 288 4.84 20.55 -4.31
CA LEU A 288 3.52 20.38 -4.94
C LEU A 288 2.94 21.68 -5.53
N LYS A 289 3.52 22.83 -5.19
CA LYS A 289 3.17 24.17 -5.69
C LYS A 289 1.70 24.58 -5.50
N PHE A 290 1.05 24.13 -4.43
CA PHE A 290 -0.30 24.58 -4.07
C PHE A 290 -0.29 25.97 -3.39
N SER A 291 -1.45 26.64 -3.35
CA SER A 291 -1.58 28.02 -2.86
C SER A 291 -1.23 28.21 -1.38
N ASP A 292 -0.82 29.44 -1.05
CA ASP A 292 -0.60 29.83 0.35
C ASP A 292 -1.87 29.72 1.20
N ALA A 293 -3.05 29.98 0.62
CA ALA A 293 -4.33 29.83 1.31
C ALA A 293 -4.57 28.38 1.77
N TYR A 294 -4.29 27.42 0.89
CA TYR A 294 -4.36 25.99 1.22
C TYR A 294 -3.35 25.64 2.34
N LEU A 295 -2.11 26.13 2.23
CA LEU A 295 -1.09 25.93 3.26
C LEU A 295 -1.52 26.47 4.64
N GLN A 296 -2.03 27.69 4.70
CA GLN A 296 -2.41 28.31 5.97
C GLN A 296 -3.57 27.56 6.64
N SER A 297 -4.52 27.08 5.85
CA SER A 297 -5.64 26.28 6.35
C SER A 297 -5.14 24.98 7.01
N TRP A 298 -4.23 24.26 6.36
CA TRP A 298 -3.60 23.07 6.95
C TRP A 298 -2.73 23.37 8.17
N LYS A 299 -2.02 24.50 8.19
CA LYS A 299 -1.25 24.92 9.38
C LYS A 299 -2.14 25.21 10.57
N LYS A 300 -3.27 25.89 10.36
CA LYS A 300 -4.28 26.13 11.40
C LYS A 300 -4.81 24.79 11.92
N LEU A 301 -5.29 23.94 11.01
CA LEU A 301 -5.91 22.66 11.35
C LEU A 301 -4.95 21.73 12.11
N SER A 302 -3.71 21.58 11.63
CA SER A 302 -2.70 20.76 12.31
C SER A 302 -2.26 21.32 13.66
N GLY A 303 -2.25 22.65 13.83
CA GLY A 303 -2.02 23.29 15.12
C GLY A 303 -3.11 22.96 16.13
N SER A 304 -4.38 23.10 15.71
CA SER A 304 -5.56 22.74 16.52
C SER A 304 -5.54 21.26 16.91
N PHE A 305 -5.25 20.36 15.96
CA PHE A 305 -5.14 18.93 16.23
C PHE A 305 -4.05 18.61 17.25
N LEU A 306 -2.85 19.18 17.11
CA LEU A 306 -1.77 18.95 18.06
C LEU A 306 -2.10 19.46 19.48
N HIS A 307 -2.85 20.57 19.59
CA HIS A 307 -3.39 21.03 20.87
C HIS A 307 -4.42 20.07 21.45
N TRP A 308 -5.34 19.57 20.62
CA TRP A 308 -6.36 18.60 21.01
C TRP A 308 -5.74 17.28 21.49
N VAL A 309 -4.75 16.73 20.76
CA VAL A 309 -4.01 15.53 21.16
C VAL A 309 -3.28 15.75 22.49
N ASP A 310 -2.66 16.91 22.68
CA ASP A 310 -1.97 17.23 23.94
C ASP A 310 -2.93 17.32 25.12
N ASP A 311 -4.12 17.88 24.92
CA ASP A 311 -5.16 17.92 25.95
C ASP A 311 -5.64 16.52 26.33
N LYS A 312 -5.95 15.67 25.33
CA LYS A 312 -6.36 14.27 25.57
C LYS A 312 -5.27 13.48 26.31
N ASP A 313 -4.01 13.70 25.96
CA ASP A 313 -2.85 13.07 26.62
C ASP A 313 -2.68 13.53 28.08
N ARG A 314 -2.82 14.83 28.37
CA ARG A 314 -2.74 15.35 29.76
C ARG A 314 -3.85 14.81 30.65
N HIS A 315 -5.02 14.55 30.09
CA HIS A 315 -6.16 13.97 30.80
C HIS A 315 -6.16 12.44 30.83
N ASN A 316 -5.09 11.77 30.39
CA ASN A 316 -4.97 10.30 30.29
C ASN A 316 -6.12 9.63 29.50
N SER A 317 -6.70 10.37 28.55
CA SER A 317 -7.76 9.86 27.66
C SER A 317 -7.22 9.34 26.32
N LEU A 318 -5.90 9.34 26.14
CA LEU A 318 -5.21 8.89 24.94
C LEU A 318 -4.12 7.89 25.28
N GLU A 319 -4.19 6.70 24.68
CA GLU A 319 -3.08 5.76 24.71
C GLU A 319 -2.05 6.10 23.62
N ARG A 320 -0.85 6.52 24.01
CA ARG A 320 0.19 6.96 23.07
C ARG A 320 0.60 5.89 22.05
N SER A 321 0.55 4.60 22.42
CA SER A 321 0.82 3.46 21.53
C SER A 321 -0.16 3.42 20.35
N CYS A 322 -1.38 3.91 20.55
CA CYS A 322 -2.45 3.86 19.57
C CYS A 322 -2.40 5.03 18.56
N ILE A 323 -1.59 6.06 18.80
CA ILE A 323 -1.53 7.25 17.90
C ILE A 323 -1.19 6.85 16.46
N ARG A 324 -0.23 5.93 16.25
CA ARG A 324 0.11 5.46 14.90
C ARG A 324 -0.97 4.54 14.31
N PRO A 325 -1.30 3.39 14.92
CA PRO A 325 -2.20 2.42 14.31
C PRO A 325 -3.66 2.89 14.23
N GLN A 326 -4.05 3.92 14.99
CA GLN A 326 -5.42 4.47 15.03
C GLN A 326 -5.45 5.95 14.65
N PHE A 327 -4.41 6.45 13.96
CA PHE A 327 -4.34 7.85 13.51
C PHE A 327 -5.62 8.34 12.80
N PRO A 328 -6.16 7.66 11.77
CA PRO A 328 -7.39 8.08 11.10
C PRO A 328 -8.59 8.26 12.05
N LYS A 329 -8.80 7.34 13.00
CA LYS A 329 -9.87 7.45 13.99
C LYS A 329 -9.69 8.67 14.89
N LEU A 330 -8.46 8.91 15.34
CA LEU A 330 -8.13 10.10 16.15
C LEU A 330 -8.33 11.40 15.37
N TRP A 331 -8.00 11.39 14.07
CA TRP A 331 -8.18 12.53 13.19
C TRP A 331 -9.65 12.86 12.98
N GLU A 332 -10.48 11.87 12.64
CA GLU A 332 -11.93 12.06 12.49
C GLU A 332 -12.57 12.51 13.80
N GLN A 333 -12.24 11.89 14.92
CA GLN A 333 -12.75 12.31 16.23
C GLN A 333 -12.41 13.78 16.53
N PHE A 334 -11.21 14.24 16.17
CA PHE A 334 -10.84 15.64 16.30
C PHE A 334 -11.72 16.55 15.42
N LEU A 335 -11.91 16.20 14.14
CA LEU A 335 -12.73 16.99 13.22
C LEU A 335 -14.17 17.11 13.75
N GLU A 336 -14.74 15.99 14.22
CA GLU A 336 -16.09 15.95 14.80
C GLU A 336 -16.22 16.75 16.09
N GLU A 337 -15.30 16.59 17.05
CA GLU A 337 -15.35 17.28 18.34
C GLU A 337 -15.09 18.79 18.24
N THR A 338 -14.42 19.24 17.18
CA THR A 338 -14.04 20.65 16.99
C THR A 338 -14.82 21.39 15.89
N ASP A 339 -15.75 20.71 15.21
CA ASP A 339 -16.51 21.24 14.07
C ASP A 339 -15.60 21.82 12.97
N GLU A 340 -14.47 21.14 12.73
CA GLU A 340 -13.49 21.50 11.68
C GLU A 340 -13.59 20.51 10.51
N THR A 341 -13.03 20.87 9.35
CA THR A 341 -13.02 20.02 8.15
C THR A 341 -11.66 20.02 7.47
N ASP A 342 -11.27 18.87 6.93
CA ASP A 342 -10.06 18.68 6.14
C ASP A 342 -10.34 18.63 4.62
N LYS A 343 -11.60 18.84 4.21
CA LYS A 343 -12.03 19.01 2.82
C LYS A 343 -11.73 20.42 2.32
N ILE A 344 -10.45 20.77 2.33
CA ILE A 344 -9.92 22.08 1.93
C ILE A 344 -9.71 22.08 0.42
N GLU A 345 -10.19 23.11 -0.29
CA GLU A 345 -10.02 23.21 -1.75
C GLU A 345 -8.55 23.41 -2.14
N LEU A 346 -8.00 22.47 -2.92
CA LEU A 346 -6.67 22.57 -3.50
C LEU A 346 -6.67 23.61 -4.64
N LYS A 347 -6.47 24.89 -4.30
CA LYS A 347 -6.28 25.98 -5.25
C LYS A 347 -4.81 26.26 -5.52
#